data_AF-A0A7K9LQ88-F1
#
_entry.id   AF-A0A7K9LQ88-F1
#
_cell.length_a   1.000
_cell.length_b   1.000
_cell.length_c   1.000
_cell.angle_alpha   90.00
_cell.angle_beta   90.00
_cell.angle_gamma   90.00
#
_symmetry.space_group_name_H-M   'P 1'
#
loop_
_entity.id
_entity.type
_entity.pdbx_description
1 polymer ?
#
loop_
_entity_poly.entity_id
_entity_poly.type
_entity_poly.pdbx_seq_one_letter_code
_entity_poly.pdbx_strand_id
1 'polypeptide(L)' 'DRDAELDFSTFLTIMYRQMRQEEPEREILAALAALDRQRRGEVAEPELRAKLTLLGEKLSHEEGGNVLK' A
#
# COMPACT_ATOMS: atom_id res chain seq x y z
N ASP A 1 20.15 9.52 29.26
CA ASP A 1 19.03 9.47 28.31
C ASP A 1 18.27 8.18 28.53
N ARG A 2 17.05 8.28 29.06
CA ARG A 2 16.17 7.11 29.15
C ARG A 2 15.55 6.94 27.78
N ASP A 3 15.75 5.75 27.22
CA ASP A 3 15.04 5.25 26.08
C ASP A 3 13.57 5.67 26.15
N ALA A 4 13.13 6.41 25.14
CA ALA A 4 11.73 6.76 24.96
C ALA A 4 11.00 5.48 24.53
N GLU A 5 10.77 4.58 25.48
CA GLU A 5 9.88 3.44 25.31
C GLU A 5 8.50 3.99 24.97
N LEU A 6 8.06 3.76 23.74
CA LEU A 6 6.74 4.13 23.28
C LEU A 6 5.74 3.26 24.05
N ASP A 7 5.04 3.85 25.03
CA ASP A 7 3.98 3.12 25.71
C ASP A 7 2.86 2.75 24.73
N PHE A 8 2.17 1.65 25.03
CA PHE A 8 1.17 1.08 24.12
C PHE A 8 -0.01 2.03 23.85
N SER A 9 -0.40 2.86 24.82
CA SER A 9 -1.42 3.89 24.66
C SER A 9 -1.02 4.97 23.64
N THR A 10 0.24 5.37 23.65
CA THR A 10 0.81 6.34 22.72
C THR A 10 0.88 5.74 21.32
N PHE A 11 1.30 4.47 21.20
CA PHE A 11 1.25 3.73 19.94
C PHE A 11 -0.17 3.69 19.35
N LEU A 12 -1.18 3.31 20.14
CA LEU A 12 -2.57 3.27 19.68
C LEU A 12 -3.10 4.65 19.27
N THR A 13 -2.69 5.70 19.98
CA THR A 13 -3.09 7.08 19.64
C THR A 13 -2.49 7.52 18.32
N ILE A 14 -1.23 7.18 18.05
CA ILE A 14 -0.56 7.46 16.78
C ILE A 14 -1.25 6.70 15.65
N MET A 15 -1.47 5.39 15.81
CA MET A 15 -2.15 4.56 14.82
C MET A 15 -3.59 5.02 14.54
N TYR A 16 -4.36 5.36 15.57
CA TYR A 16 -5.72 5.88 15.39
C TYR A 16 -5.74 7.21 14.63
N ARG A 17 -4.80 8.12 14.90
CA ARG A 17 -4.68 9.38 14.17
C ARG A 17 -4.28 9.15 12.72
N GLN A 18 -3.33 8.25 12.49
CA GLN A 18 -2.82 7.93 11.16
C GLN A 18 -3.88 7.26 10.29
N MET A 19 -4.61 6.27 10.80
CA MET A 19 -5.74 5.63 10.10
C MET A 19 -6.86 6.59 9.71
N ARG A 20 -7.00 7.72 10.43
CA ARG A 20 -8.02 8.75 10.13
C ARG A 20 -7.54 9.80 9.13
N GLN A 21 -6.24 9.91 8.91
CA GLN A 21 -5.61 10.87 8.01
C GLN A 21 -5.22 10.24 6.68
N GLU A 22 -4.87 8.96 6.70
CA GLU A 22 -4.61 8.19 5.50
C GLU A 22 -5.89 8.05 4.68
N GLU A 23 -5.79 8.34 3.39
CA GLU A 23 -6.83 8.07 2.40
C GLU A 23 -6.35 6.89 1.54
N PRO A 24 -6.33 5.65 2.09
CA PRO A 24 -5.65 4.51 1.45
C PRO A 24 -6.20 4.23 0.05
N GLU A 25 -7.50 4.43 -0.17
CA GLU A 25 -8.12 4.32 -1.49
C GLU A 25 -7.50 5.31 -2.50
N ARG A 26 -7.30 6.57 -2.09
CA ARG A 26 -6.69 7.59 -2.98
C ARG A 26 -5.23 7.30 -3.25
N GLU A 27 -4.50 6.79 -2.27
CA GLU A 27 -3.10 6.41 -2.44
C GLU A 27 -2.94 5.23 -3.40
N ILE A 28 -3.78 4.19 -3.25
CA ILE A 28 -3.82 3.04 -4.17
C ILE A 28 -4.19 3.50 -5.59
N LEU A 29 -5.20 4.35 -5.73
CA LEU A 29 -5.60 4.89 -7.04
C LEU A 29 -4.50 5.74 -7.67
N ALA A 30 -3.83 6.59 -6.89
CA ALA A 30 -2.71 7.41 -7.38
C ALA A 30 -1.53 6.53 -7.82
N ALA A 31 -1.22 5.47 -7.06
CA ALA A 31 -0.20 4.50 -7.43
C ALA A 31 -0.57 3.80 -8.74
N LEU A 32 -1.79 3.26 -8.87
CA LEU A 32 -2.27 2.61 -10.09
C LEU A 32 -2.27 3.56 -11.29
N ALA A 33 -2.67 4.82 -11.11
CA ALA A 33 -2.61 5.85 -12.15
C ALA A 33 -1.16 6.14 -12.60
N ALA A 34 -0.19 6.09 -11.68
CA ALA A 34 1.22 6.22 -12.02
C ALA A 34 1.77 4.98 -12.77
N LEU A 35 1.13 3.81 -12.62
CA LEU A 35 1.47 2.61 -13.37
C LEU A 35 0.88 2.61 -14.78
N ASP A 36 -0.32 3.15 -14.95
CA ASP A 36 -0.99 3.30 -16.24
C ASP A 36 -0.39 4.45 -17.07
N ARG A 37 0.78 4.16 -17.66
CA ARG A 37 1.50 5.10 -18.55
C ARG A 37 0.67 5.57 -19.74
N GLN A 38 -0.32 4.78 -20.15
CA GLN A 38 -1.14 5.07 -21.33
C GLN A 38 -2.43 5.82 -20.97
N ARG A 39 -2.73 6.01 -19.68
CA ARG A 39 -3.94 6.68 -19.18
C ARG A 39 -5.23 6.05 -19.73
N ARG A 40 -5.26 4.72 -19.84
CA ARG A 40 -6.44 3.95 -20.22
C ARG A 40 -7.45 3.80 -19.08
N GLY A 41 -7.04 4.07 -17.84
CA GLY A 41 -7.80 3.80 -16.62
C GLY A 41 -7.67 2.36 -16.12
N GLU A 42 -6.76 1.57 -16.69
CA GLU A 42 -6.55 0.16 -16.36
C GLU A 42 -5.06 -0.22 -16.41
N VAL A 43 -4.65 -1.09 -15.50
CA VAL A 43 -3.30 -1.67 -15.46
C VAL A 43 -3.40 -3.16 -15.73
N ALA A 44 -2.62 -3.68 -16.67
CA ALA A 44 -2.64 -5.10 -16.99
C ALA A 44 -2.02 -5.94 -15.86
N GLU A 45 -2.62 -7.09 -15.55
CA GLU A 45 -2.16 -8.00 -14.49
C GLU A 45 -0.65 -8.33 -14.58
N PRO A 46 -0.06 -8.62 -15.75
CA PRO A 46 1.38 -8.89 -15.85
C PRO A 46 2.25 -7.67 -15.52
N GLU A 47 1.80 -6.46 -15.87
CA GLU A 47 2.53 -5.21 -15.61
C GLU A 47 2.49 -4.85 -14.12
N LEU A 48 1.32 -5.02 -13.50
CA LEU A 48 1.14 -4.83 -12.07
C LEU A 48 2.01 -5.83 -11.29
N ARG A 49 1.94 -7.12 -11.64
CA ARG A 49 2.73 -8.20 -11.04
C ARG A 49 4.23 -7.95 -11.14
N ALA A 50 4.72 -7.53 -12.32
CA ALA A 50 6.14 -7.24 -12.52
C ALA A 50 6.63 -6.08 -11.64
N LYS A 51 5.82 -5.02 -11.49
CA LYS A 51 6.16 -3.86 -10.67
C LYS A 51 6.10 -4.15 -9.17
N LEU A 52 5.10 -4.88 -8.72
CA LEU A 52 4.99 -5.32 -7.32
C LEU A 52 6.16 -6.24 -6.93
N THR A 53 6.55 -7.16 -7.83
CA THR A 53 7.72 -8.03 -7.63
C THR A 53 9.03 -7.22 -7.55
N LEU A 54 9.16 -6.13 -8.32
CA LEU A 54 10.34 -5.25 -8.32
C LEU A 54 10.45 -4.37 -7.05
N LEU A 55 9.31 -3.99 -6.44
CA LEU A 55 9.26 -3.17 -5.23
C LEU A 55 9.69 -3.92 -3.95
N GLY A 56 9.97 -5.22 -4.04
CA GLY A 56 10.50 -6.00 -2.92
C GLY A 56 9.43 -6.60 -2.01
N GLU A 57 8.14 -6.30 -2.24
CA GLU A 57 7.06 -7.11 -1.70
C GLU A 57 6.99 -8.40 -2.52
N LYS A 58 7.54 -9.49 -1.98
CA LYS A 58 7.18 -10.83 -2.41
C LYS A 58 5.71 -11.05 -2.04
N LEU A 59 4.79 -10.41 -2.77
CA LEU A 59 3.39 -10.81 -2.77
C LEU A 59 3.40 -12.24 -3.28
N SER A 60 3.13 -13.15 -2.35
CA SER A 60 3.00 -14.55 -2.66
C SER A 60 1.88 -14.70 -3.69
N HIS A 61 1.96 -15.74 -4.52
CA HIS A 61 1.05 -15.92 -5.67
C HIS A 61 -0.45 -15.89 -5.27
N GLU A 62 -0.74 -16.15 -3.99
CA GLU A 62 -2.07 -16.13 -3.38
C GLU A 62 -2.62 -14.73 -3.11
N GLU A 63 -1.77 -13.74 -2.79
CA GLU A 63 -2.23 -12.38 -2.44
C GLU A 63 -2.56 -11.56 -3.70
N GLY A 64 -1.79 -11.74 -4.78
CA GLY A 64 -2.04 -11.02 -6.04
C GLY A 64 -3.38 -11.35 -6.72
N GLY A 65 -3.92 -12.55 -6.47
CA GLY A 65 -5.23 -12.95 -7.00
C GLY A 65 -6.42 -12.42 -6.20
N ASN A 66 -6.20 -11.94 -4.97
CA ASN A 66 -7.26 -11.45 -4.09
C ASN A 66 -7.40 -9.91 -4.12
N VAL A 67 -6.37 -9.19 -4.59
CA VAL A 67 -6.43 -7.73 -4.81
C VAL A 67 -7.27 -7.36 -6.05
N LEU A 68 -7.52 -8.32 -6.95
CA LEU A 68 -8.22 -8.11 -8.23
C LEU A 68 -9.62 -8.75 -8.29
N LYS A 69 -10.21 -9.14 -7.16
CA LYS A 69 -11.59 -9.65 -7.08
C LYS A 69 -12.56 -8.63 -6.51
#